data_AF-A0AAW5CJT3-F1
#
_entry.id   AF-A0AAW5CJT3-F1
#
_cell.length_a   1.000
_cell.length_b   1.000
_cell.length_c   1.000
_cell.angle_alpha   90.00
_cell.angle_beta   90.00
_cell.angle_gamma   90.00
#
_symmetry.space_group_name_H-M   'P 1'
#
loop_
_entity.id
_entity.type
_entity.pdbx_description
1 polymer ?
#
loop_
_entity_poly.entity_id
_entity_poly.type
_entity_poly.pdbx_seq_one_letter_code
_entity_poly.pdbx_strand_id
1 'polypeptide(L)'
;MNAKDQYASDAVQFNRANQEFLNKINSDAIFKHDMLKRHPELHAWIKNPNMTSSPSGFTWHHHEETRRLVLVDRRDHSLNHKLYHPSGKGGRDLWGGGNDGRKGRLNGSTGYKQKK
;
A
#
# COMPACT_ATOMS: atom_id res chain seq x y z
N MET A 1 1.19 0.24 -9.28
CA MET A 1 2.27 1.25 -9.12
C MET A 1 3.07 1.37 -10.41
N ASN A 2 3.63 2.55 -10.68
CA ASN A 2 4.46 2.76 -11.87
C ASN A 2 5.89 2.21 -11.67
N ALA A 3 6.68 2.16 -12.75
CA ALA A 3 8.06 1.68 -12.68
C ALA A 3 8.99 2.58 -11.86
N LYS A 4 8.81 3.90 -11.90
CA LYS A 4 9.71 4.86 -11.23
C LYS A 4 9.69 4.76 -9.70
N ASP A 5 8.70 4.06 -9.15
CA ASP A 5 8.43 3.97 -7.73
C ASP A 5 8.52 2.55 -7.17
N GLN A 6 8.94 1.59 -8.00
CA GLN A 6 9.01 0.19 -7.64
C GLN A 6 9.81 -0.06 -6.35
N TYR A 7 10.92 0.65 -6.17
CA TYR A 7 11.82 0.51 -5.03
C TYR A 7 11.71 1.66 -4.01
N ALA A 8 10.76 2.59 -4.21
CA ALA A 8 10.58 3.72 -3.32
C ALA A 8 10.13 3.28 -1.92
N SER A 9 10.22 4.20 -0.95
CA SER A 9 9.79 3.95 0.43
C SER A 9 8.32 3.55 0.53
N ASP A 10 7.96 2.85 1.61
CA ASP A 10 6.55 2.55 1.92
C ASP A 10 5.73 3.85 1.93
N ALA A 11 6.26 4.91 2.54
CA ALA A 11 5.61 6.23 2.58
C ALA A 11 5.28 6.78 1.17
N VAL A 12 6.24 6.72 0.24
CA VAL A 12 6.08 7.22 -1.13
C VAL A 12 5.10 6.35 -1.94
N GLN A 13 5.20 5.04 -1.78
CA GLN A 13 4.31 4.09 -2.44
C GLN A 13 2.86 4.20 -1.92
N PHE A 14 2.69 4.28 -0.59
CA PHE A 14 1.40 4.42 0.07
C PHE A 14 0.76 5.77 -0.23
N ASN A 15 1.54 6.85 -0.33
CA ASN A 15 1.03 8.16 -0.75
C ASN A 15 0.30 8.08 -2.09
N ARG A 16 0.89 7.40 -3.07
CA ARG A 16 0.24 7.25 -4.39
C ARG A 16 -0.99 6.36 -4.33
N ALA A 17 -0.89 5.23 -3.64
CA ALA A 17 -2.02 4.32 -3.48
C ALA A 17 -3.20 4.99 -2.75
N ASN A 18 -2.92 5.81 -1.73
CA ASN A 18 -3.91 6.60 -1.03
C ASN A 18 -4.52 7.69 -1.93
N GLN A 19 -3.73 8.32 -2.80
CA GLN A 19 -4.25 9.31 -3.74
C GLN A 19 -5.22 8.66 -4.75
N GLU A 20 -4.85 7.49 -5.30
CA GLU A 20 -5.73 6.71 -6.18
C GLU A 20 -6.99 6.23 -5.45
N PHE A 21 -6.85 5.75 -4.20
CA PHE A 21 -7.97 5.32 -3.37
C PHE A 21 -8.95 6.47 -3.09
N LEU A 22 -8.45 7.64 -2.66
CA LEU A 22 -9.28 8.82 -2.41
C LEU A 22 -9.93 9.34 -3.68
N ASN A 23 -9.21 9.33 -4.81
CA ASN A 23 -9.80 9.69 -6.10
C ASN A 23 -10.99 8.79 -6.42
N LYS A 24 -10.85 7.47 -6.23
CA LYS A 24 -11.96 6.52 -6.45
C LYS A 24 -13.11 6.76 -5.46
N ILE A 25 -12.84 6.97 -4.18
CA ILE A 25 -13.86 7.35 -3.19
C ILE A 25 -14.61 8.61 -3.63
N ASN A 26 -13.93 9.60 -4.20
CA ASN A 26 -14.55 10.86 -4.60
C ASN A 26 -15.30 10.77 -5.94
N SER A 27 -14.85 9.93 -6.88
CA SER A 27 -15.43 9.83 -8.22
C SER A 27 -16.51 8.76 -8.37
N ASP A 28 -16.60 7.80 -7.44
CA ASP A 28 -17.48 6.63 -7.55
C ASP A 28 -18.35 6.51 -6.29
N ALA A 29 -19.59 7.02 -6.40
CA ALA A 29 -20.53 7.08 -5.27
C ALA A 29 -20.96 5.69 -4.77
N ILE A 30 -21.06 4.70 -5.66
CA ILE A 30 -21.42 3.32 -5.30
C ILE A 30 -20.27 2.71 -4.49
N PHE A 31 -19.04 2.82 -4.99
CA PHE A 31 -17.86 2.36 -4.28
C PHE A 31 -17.70 3.04 -2.92
N LYS A 32 -17.88 4.37 -2.86
CA LYS A 32 -17.84 5.13 -1.61
C LYS A 32 -18.86 4.61 -0.62
N HIS A 33 -20.11 4.46 -1.04
CA HIS A 33 -21.19 4.00 -0.17
C HIS A 33 -20.90 2.61 0.38
N ASP A 34 -20.54 1.67 -0.49
CA ASP A 34 -20.22 0.29 -0.10
C ASP A 34 -19.01 0.21 0.84
N MET A 35 -17.90 0.90 0.51
CA MET A 35 -16.71 0.92 1.36
C MET A 35 -17.00 1.52 2.74
N LEU A 36 -17.68 2.66 2.81
CA LEU A 36 -17.98 3.33 4.09
C LEU A 36 -19.02 2.59 4.93
N LYS A 37 -19.93 1.85 4.29
CA LYS A 37 -20.90 1.00 4.98
C LYS A 37 -20.21 -0.21 5.62
N ARG A 38 -19.29 -0.86 4.90
CA ARG A 38 -18.56 -2.04 5.39
C ARG A 38 -17.46 -1.67 6.40
N HIS A 39 -16.89 -0.47 6.27
CA HIS A 39 -15.72 -0.03 7.01
C HIS A 39 -15.92 1.39 7.56
N PRO A 40 -16.75 1.55 8.61
CA PRO A 40 -17.08 2.86 9.16
C PRO A 40 -15.86 3.61 9.72
N GLU A 41 -14.79 2.92 10.12
CA GLU A 41 -13.52 3.51 10.57
C GLU A 41 -12.84 4.39 9.49
N LEU A 42 -13.15 4.18 8.21
CA LEU A 42 -12.63 5.01 7.12
C LEU A 42 -13.20 6.43 7.11
N HIS A 43 -14.35 6.68 7.75
CA HIS A 43 -14.96 8.02 7.78
C HIS A 43 -14.01 9.05 8.40
N ALA A 44 -13.38 8.71 9.52
CA ALA A 44 -12.44 9.60 10.19
C ALA A 44 -11.16 9.77 9.36
N TRP A 45 -10.65 8.68 8.79
CA TRP A 45 -9.42 8.71 8.01
C TRP A 45 -9.57 9.55 6.74
N ILE A 46 -10.69 9.46 6.00
CA ILE A 46 -10.89 10.23 4.76
C ILE A 46 -10.95 11.74 5.04
N LYS A 47 -11.42 12.17 6.21
CA LYS A 47 -11.49 13.59 6.59
C LYS A 47 -10.10 14.20 6.83
N ASN A 48 -9.17 13.41 7.35
CA ASN A 48 -7.80 13.85 7.64
C ASN A 48 -6.81 12.69 7.39
N PRO A 49 -6.53 12.37 6.12
CA PRO A 49 -5.76 11.18 5.79
C PRO A 49 -4.26 11.41 6.05
N ASN A 50 -3.62 10.48 6.77
CA ASN A 50 -2.17 10.39 6.70
C ASN A 50 -1.78 9.68 5.40
N MET A 51 -1.46 10.47 4.38
CA MET A 51 -1.16 9.97 3.04
C MET A 51 0.05 9.04 2.99
N THR A 52 0.97 9.13 3.95
CA THR A 52 2.18 8.27 3.96
C THR A 52 1.98 6.93 4.68
N SER A 53 0.80 6.68 5.24
CA SER A 53 0.47 5.47 6.00
C SER A 53 -0.75 4.77 5.43
N SER A 54 -1.01 3.53 5.86
CA SER A 54 -2.24 2.85 5.47
C SER A 54 -3.48 3.49 6.11
N PRO A 55 -4.67 3.37 5.47
CA PRO A 55 -5.95 3.73 6.07
C PRO A 55 -6.23 3.00 7.39
N SER A 56 -7.01 3.63 8.28
CA SER A 56 -7.46 3.04 9.55
C SER A 56 -8.16 1.69 9.31
N GLY A 57 -7.77 0.64 10.04
CA GLY A 57 -8.31 -0.72 9.87
C GLY A 57 -7.62 -1.55 8.77
N PHE A 58 -6.89 -0.91 7.85
CA PHE A 58 -6.31 -1.56 6.68
C PHE A 58 -4.79 -1.56 6.70
N THR A 59 -4.21 -2.34 5.80
CA THR A 59 -2.81 -2.24 5.40
C THR A 59 -2.69 -2.25 3.88
N TRP A 60 -1.74 -1.49 3.35
CA TRP A 60 -1.30 -1.65 1.97
C TRP A 60 -0.40 -2.88 1.92
N HIS A 61 -0.89 -3.95 1.29
CA HIS A 61 -0.15 -5.18 1.08
C HIS A 61 0.60 -5.10 -0.25
N HIS A 62 1.92 -5.27 -0.19
CA HIS A 62 2.74 -5.53 -1.37
C HIS A 62 2.47 -6.95 -1.86
N HIS A 63 1.65 -7.06 -2.89
CA HIS A 63 1.31 -8.34 -3.53
C HIS A 63 2.53 -8.93 -4.22
N GLU A 64 2.61 -10.27 -4.33
CA GLU A 64 3.75 -10.94 -4.96
C GLU A 64 3.91 -10.55 -6.44
N GLU A 65 2.80 -10.30 -7.13
CA GLU A 65 2.81 -9.67 -8.46
C GLU A 65 3.52 -8.30 -8.43
N THR A 66 4.44 -8.13 -9.38
CA THR A 66 5.30 -6.96 -9.45
C THR A 66 4.52 -5.64 -9.54
N ARG A 67 4.90 -4.67 -8.69
CA ARG A 67 4.35 -3.31 -8.63
C ARG A 67 2.86 -3.23 -8.25
N ARG A 68 2.29 -4.29 -7.68
CA ARG A 68 0.89 -4.30 -7.22
C ARG A 68 0.81 -4.06 -5.70
N LEU A 69 0.11 -2.99 -5.33
CA LEU A 69 -0.37 -2.79 -3.96
C LEU A 69 -1.84 -3.14 -3.91
N VAL A 70 -2.26 -3.79 -2.83
CA VAL A 70 -3.66 -4.12 -2.57
C VAL A 70 -4.01 -3.62 -1.18
N LEU A 71 -5.13 -2.91 -1.05
CA LEU A 71 -5.65 -2.52 0.25
C LEU A 71 -6.38 -3.73 0.84
N VAL A 72 -5.93 -4.21 2.00
CA VAL A 72 -6.49 -5.39 2.67
C VAL A 72 -6.76 -5.09 4.14
N ASP A 73 -7.70 -5.80 4.75
CA ASP A 73 -7.95 -5.69 6.18
C ASP A 73 -6.69 -6.09 6.97
N ARG A 74 -6.28 -5.25 7.94
CA ARG A 74 -5.02 -5.45 8.66
C ARG A 74 -5.06 -6.69 9.54
N ARG A 75 -6.19 -6.96 10.18
CA ARG A 75 -6.32 -8.07 11.13
C ARG A 75 -6.36 -9.39 10.37
N ASP A 76 -7.14 -9.46 9.30
CA ASP A 76 -7.21 -10.61 8.42
C ASP A 76 -5.85 -10.90 7.77
N HIS A 77 -5.17 -9.87 7.25
CA HIS A 77 -3.83 -10.01 6.68
C HIS A 77 -2.82 -10.61 7.67
N SER A 78 -2.90 -10.19 8.94
CA SER A 78 -2.05 -10.70 10.02
C SER A 78 -2.36 -12.16 10.37
N LEU A 79 -3.64 -12.50 10.56
CA LEU A 79 -4.07 -13.83 10.97
C LEU A 79 -3.93 -14.87 9.85
N ASN A 80 -4.14 -14.45 8.60
CA ASN A 80 -4.16 -15.31 7.43
C ASN A 80 -2.95 -15.09 6.51
N HIS A 81 -1.78 -14.75 7.10
CA HIS A 81 -0.57 -14.36 6.39
C HIS A 81 -0.20 -15.27 5.20
N LYS A 82 -0.35 -16.60 5.33
CA LYS A 82 0.00 -17.56 4.26
C LYS A 82 -0.91 -17.46 3.03
N LEU A 83 -2.16 -17.02 3.18
CA LEU A 83 -3.07 -16.81 2.05
C LEU A 83 -2.65 -15.61 1.20
N TYR A 84 -2.11 -14.57 1.85
CA TYR A 84 -1.64 -13.35 1.20
C TYR A 84 -0.20 -13.45 0.67
N HIS A 85 0.60 -14.36 1.24
CA HIS A 85 2.00 -14.58 0.86
C HIS A 85 2.25 -16.08 0.61
N PRO A 86 1.67 -16.68 -0.45
CA PRO A 86 1.78 -18.12 -0.72
C PRO A 86 3.22 -18.59 -0.94
N SER A 87 4.11 -17.74 -1.46
CA SER A 87 5.55 -18.04 -1.59
C SER A 87 6.32 -17.97 -0.27
N GLY A 88 5.67 -17.51 0.81
CA GLY A 88 6.29 -17.16 2.08
C GLY A 88 6.99 -15.79 2.08
N LYS A 89 6.98 -15.04 0.97
CA LYS A 89 7.54 -13.68 0.86
C LYS A 89 6.48 -12.72 0.33
N GLY A 90 6.52 -11.48 0.80
CA GLY A 90 5.72 -10.41 0.23
C GLY A 90 6.36 -9.75 -0.97
N GLY A 91 5.56 -9.06 -1.78
CA GLY A 91 6.03 -8.25 -2.90
C GLY A 91 7.10 -7.22 -2.53
N ARG A 92 7.08 -6.76 -1.27
CA ARG A 92 8.12 -5.87 -0.74
C ARG A 92 9.51 -6.51 -0.87
N ASP A 93 9.64 -7.78 -0.52
CA ASP A 93 10.90 -8.51 -0.59
C ASP A 93 11.20 -9.03 -2.00
N LEU A 94 10.18 -9.42 -2.74
CA LEU A 94 10.33 -9.97 -4.10
C LEU A 94 10.73 -8.90 -5.13
N TRP A 95 10.11 -7.72 -5.10
CA TRP A 95 10.31 -6.69 -6.12
C TRP A 95 10.48 -5.27 -5.54
N GLY A 96 10.12 -5.04 -4.28
CA GLY A 96 10.16 -3.73 -3.63
C GLY A 96 11.49 -3.36 -2.97
N GLY A 97 12.53 -4.19 -3.10
CA GLY A 97 13.85 -3.94 -2.47
C GLY A 97 13.89 -4.18 -0.96
N GLY A 98 12.93 -4.94 -0.43
CA GLY A 98 12.86 -5.37 0.96
C GLY A 98 12.92 -4.22 1.96
N ASN A 99 13.68 -4.44 3.04
CA ASN A 99 13.81 -3.49 4.15
C ASN A 99 14.49 -2.17 3.74
N ASP A 100 15.47 -2.21 2.83
CA ASP A 100 16.15 -1.00 2.38
C ASP A 100 15.22 -0.13 1.54
N GLY A 101 14.46 -0.76 0.64
CA GLY A 101 13.39 -0.08 -0.06
C GLY A 101 12.38 0.51 0.93
N ARG A 102 11.89 -0.27 1.91
CA ARG A 102 10.88 0.18 2.89
C ARG A 102 11.29 1.49 3.56
N LYS A 103 12.57 1.59 3.93
CA LYS A 103 13.18 2.74 4.60
C LYS A 103 13.61 3.87 3.66
N GLY A 104 13.35 3.76 2.36
CA GLY A 104 13.70 4.78 1.36
C GLY A 104 15.20 4.90 1.09
N ARG A 105 15.98 3.84 1.32
CA ARG A 105 17.44 3.84 1.12
C ARG A 105 17.85 3.57 -0.32
N LEU A 106 16.88 3.24 -1.18
CA LEU A 106 17.07 2.92 -2.58
C LEU A 106 16.58 4.07 -3.46
N ASN A 107 17.20 4.24 -4.62
CA ASN A 107 16.61 5.01 -5.69
C ASN A 107 15.33 4.31 -6.16
N GLY A 108 14.22 5.05 -6.24
CA GLY A 108 12.89 4.47 -6.46
C GLY A 108 12.73 3.70 -7.78
N SER A 109 13.50 4.07 -8.80
CA SER A 109 13.39 3.47 -10.15
C SER A 109 14.39 2.35 -10.37
N THR A 110 15.62 2.52 -9.86
CA THR A 110 16.74 1.61 -10.15
C THR A 110 17.00 0.58 -9.06
N GLY A 111 16.52 0.82 -7.84
CA GLY A 111 16.79 -0.06 -6.70
C GLY A 111 18.22 0.02 -6.15
N TYR A 112 19.09 0.84 -6.74
CA TYR A 112 20.43 1.06 -6.21
C TYR A 112 20.41 1.90 -4.93
N LYS A 113 21.31 1.62 -4.00
CA LYS A 113 21.50 2.47 -2.82
C LYS A 113 21.89 3.86 -3.26
N GLN A 114 21.24 4.86 -2.68
CA GLN A 114 21.63 6.24 -2.91
C GLN A 114 23.00 6.45 -2.26
N LYS A 115 24.00 6.89 -3.04
CA LYS A 115 25.29 7.27 -2.49
C LYS A 115 25.04 8.45 -1.54
N LYS A 116 25.61 8.37 -0.34
CA LYS A 116 25.60 9.49 0.61
C LYS A 116 26.35 10.68 0.02
#